data_AF-A0A4Q3B4D1-F1
#
_entry.id   AF-A0A4Q3B4D1-F1
#
_cell.length_a   1.000
_cell.length_b   1.000
_cell.length_c   1.000
_cell.angle_alpha   90.00
_cell.angle_beta   90.00
_cell.angle_gamma   90.00
#
_symmetry.space_group_name_H-M   'P 1'
#
loop_
_entity.id
_entity.type
_entity.pdbx_description
1 polymer ?
#
loop_
_entity_poly.entity_id
_entity_poly.type
_entity_poly.pdbx_seq_one_letter_code
_entity_poly.pdbx_strand_id
1 'polypeptide(L)'
;MLKLSVFAVLGSALLMVSCSKDDDSTPNPPAGDPYMSMDAGATRDFERTMNNPPSPPENYRVTTTNRDTVAGSRTYRVFESTGGTNQYYNQSGADYYTFAD
;
A
#
# COMPACT_ATOMS: atom_id res chain seq x y z
N MET A 1 19.94 34.04 -45.83
CA MET A 1 18.96 33.10 -45.25
C MET A 1 19.68 31.95 -44.52
N LEU A 2 20.47 32.25 -43.48
CA LEU A 2 21.29 31.23 -42.77
C LEU A 2 20.95 31.09 -41.28
N LYS A 3 19.99 31.89 -40.76
CA LYS A 3 19.64 31.93 -39.33
C LYS A 3 18.48 30.99 -38.95
N LEU A 4 17.66 30.56 -39.92
CA LEU A 4 16.52 29.67 -39.66
C LEU A 4 16.95 28.20 -39.47
N SER A 5 18.09 27.80 -40.05
CA SER A 5 18.59 26.41 -39.97
C SER A 5 19.15 26.04 -38.59
N VAL A 6 19.72 26.98 -37.84
CA VAL A 6 20.37 26.68 -36.56
C VAL A 6 19.35 26.35 -35.47
N PHE A 7 18.19 27.03 -35.47
CA PHE A 7 17.12 26.75 -34.52
C PHE A 7 16.41 25.42 -34.79
N ALA A 8 16.29 25.01 -36.06
CA ALA A 8 15.70 23.72 -36.41
C ALA A 8 16.58 22.53 -35.95
N VAL A 9 17.91 22.66 -36.08
CA VAL A 9 18.85 21.63 -35.63
C VAL A 9 18.90 21.56 -34.09
N LEU A 10 18.87 22.71 -33.41
CA LEU A 10 18.88 22.75 -31.95
C LEU A 10 17.57 22.22 -31.33
N GLY A 11 16.42 22.49 -31.95
CA GLY A 11 15.13 21.95 -31.51
C GLY A 11 15.02 20.44 -31.66
N SER A 12 15.62 19.88 -32.72
CA SER A 12 15.60 18.42 -32.96
C SER A 12 16.51 17.64 -32.01
N ALA A 13 17.53 18.28 -31.43
CA ALA A 13 18.44 17.65 -30.46
C ALA A 13 17.80 17.45 -29.07
N LEU A 14 16.81 18.28 -28.70
CA LEU A 14 16.12 18.20 -27.41
C LEU A 14 15.12 17.04 -27.31
N LEU A 15 14.68 16.47 -28.44
CA LEU A 15 13.74 15.34 -28.47
C LEU A 15 14.42 13.98 -28.24
N MET A 16 15.77 13.91 -28.31
CA MET A 16 16.52 12.67 -28.11
C MET A 16 16.99 12.46 -26.65
N VAL A 17 16.72 13.41 -25.75
CA VAL A 17 16.80 13.18 -24.30
C VAL A 17 15.46 12.64 -23.81
N SER A 18 14.98 11.57 -24.44
CA SER A 18 14.05 10.67 -23.76
C SER A 18 14.93 9.84 -22.84
N CYS A 19 15.06 10.27 -21.58
CA CYS A 19 15.51 9.36 -20.55
C CYS A 19 14.61 8.13 -20.64
N SER A 20 15.12 7.04 -21.21
CA SER A 20 14.70 5.71 -20.80
C SER A 20 14.89 5.75 -19.29
N LYS A 21 13.81 5.96 -18.55
CA LYS A 21 13.78 5.40 -17.22
C LYS A 21 14.00 3.93 -17.50
N ASP A 22 15.16 3.43 -17.10
CA ASP A 22 15.25 2.02 -16.80
C ASP A 22 14.06 1.82 -15.86
N ASP A 23 13.03 1.14 -16.36
CA ASP A 23 12.08 0.48 -15.50
C ASP A 23 12.95 -0.55 -14.79
N ASP A 24 13.60 -0.09 -13.72
CA ASP A 24 14.18 -0.94 -12.71
C ASP A 24 13.00 -1.79 -12.30
N SER A 25 13.02 -3.00 -12.85
CA SER A 25 11.95 -3.98 -12.85
C SER A 25 11.27 -3.89 -11.50
N THR A 26 9.98 -3.51 -11.52
CA THR A 26 8.97 -3.58 -10.45
C THR A 26 9.60 -3.75 -9.07
N PRO A 27 9.52 -2.76 -8.13
CA PRO A 27 10.13 -2.88 -6.82
C PRO A 27 9.82 -4.27 -6.30
N ASN A 28 10.81 -5.16 -6.29
CA ASN A 28 10.59 -6.52 -5.86
C ASN A 28 10.30 -6.32 -4.37
N PRO A 29 9.05 -6.48 -3.90
CA PRO A 29 8.79 -6.32 -2.49
C PRO A 29 9.78 -7.25 -1.80
N PRO A 30 10.44 -6.80 -0.72
CA PRO A 30 11.27 -7.71 0.04
C PRO A 30 10.44 -8.97 0.25
N ALA A 31 11.02 -10.14 -0.06
CA ALA A 31 10.49 -11.43 0.37
C ALA A 31 10.64 -11.49 1.91
N GLY A 32 9.98 -10.55 2.58
CA GLY A 32 9.88 -10.39 4.00
C GLY A 32 8.47 -10.79 4.40
N ASP A 33 8.36 -11.27 5.62
CA ASP A 33 7.09 -11.71 6.18
C ASP A 33 6.01 -10.63 5.97
N PRO A 34 4.80 -11.04 5.56
CA PRO A 34 3.73 -10.09 5.31
C PRO A 34 3.46 -9.26 6.56
N TYR A 35 3.18 -7.97 6.38
CA TYR A 35 2.92 -7.04 7.49
C TYR A 35 1.88 -7.61 8.47
N MET A 36 0.87 -8.31 7.93
CA MET A 36 -0.13 -9.05 8.68
C MET A 36 -0.31 -10.45 8.08
N SER A 37 -0.43 -11.48 8.92
CA SER A 37 -0.70 -12.85 8.43
C SER A 37 -2.14 -12.96 7.93
N MET A 38 -2.29 -13.49 6.71
CA MET A 38 -3.58 -13.81 6.10
C MET A 38 -4.04 -15.24 6.44
N ASP A 39 -3.29 -15.97 7.26
CA ASP A 39 -3.65 -17.31 7.71
C ASP A 39 -4.75 -17.21 8.76
N ALA A 40 -5.83 -17.94 8.56
CA ALA A 40 -6.94 -17.89 9.49
C ALA A 40 -6.57 -18.45 10.86
N GLY A 41 -7.02 -17.76 11.91
CA GLY A 41 -6.67 -18.05 13.29
C GLY A 41 -5.36 -17.39 13.76
N ALA A 42 -4.59 -16.75 12.87
CA ALA A 42 -3.45 -15.94 13.29
C ALA A 42 -3.92 -14.78 14.17
N THR A 43 -3.19 -14.52 15.27
CA THR A 43 -3.53 -13.46 16.22
C THR A 43 -2.37 -12.49 16.40
N ARG A 44 -2.68 -11.20 16.59
CA ARG A 44 -1.74 -10.19 17.06
C ARG A 44 -2.35 -9.33 18.15
N ASP A 45 -1.56 -9.05 19.17
CA ASP A 45 -1.91 -8.13 20.25
C ASP A 45 -1.33 -6.75 19.98
N PHE A 46 -2.10 -5.71 20.27
CA PHE A 46 -1.77 -4.31 20.06
C PHE A 46 -2.12 -3.46 21.27
N GLU A 47 -1.40 -2.36 21.43
CA GLU A 47 -1.74 -1.28 22.36
C GLU A 47 -2.06 -0.01 21.56
N ARG A 48 -3.21 0.61 21.84
CA ARG A 48 -3.64 1.88 21.23
C ARG A 48 -3.62 2.99 22.27
N THR A 49 -2.92 4.07 21.95
CA THR A 49 -2.87 5.29 22.77
C THR A 49 -3.47 6.45 21.99
N MET A 50 -4.57 7.03 22.49
CA MET A 50 -5.13 8.25 21.95
C MET A 50 -4.51 9.46 22.65
N ASN A 51 -3.89 10.33 21.85
CA ASN A 51 -3.23 11.54 22.35
C ASN A 51 -4.14 12.77 22.33
N ASN A 52 -5.30 12.72 21.66
CA ASN A 52 -6.25 13.83 21.58
C ASN A 52 -7.71 13.38 21.34
N PRO A 53 -8.62 13.53 22.32
CA PRO A 53 -8.31 13.83 23.72
C PRO A 53 -7.43 12.71 24.33
N PRO A 54 -6.53 13.01 25.27
CA PRO A 54 -5.71 11.99 25.91
C PRO A 54 -6.58 10.94 26.62
N SER A 55 -6.32 9.65 26.38
CA SER A 55 -6.94 8.53 27.10
C SER A 55 -5.89 7.55 27.61
N PRO A 56 -6.21 6.73 28.63
CA PRO A 56 -5.38 5.58 28.98
C PRO A 56 -5.15 4.67 27.76
N PRO A 57 -3.97 4.02 27.65
CA PRO A 57 -3.72 3.01 26.63
C PRO A 57 -4.73 1.87 26.70
N GLU A 58 -5.14 1.38 25.54
CA GLU A 58 -6.10 0.29 25.39
C GLU A 58 -5.44 -0.89 24.68
N ASN A 59 -5.42 -2.05 25.32
CA ASN A 59 -4.94 -3.29 24.72
C ASN A 59 -6.06 -3.99 23.97
N TYR A 60 -5.78 -4.44 22.75
CA TYR A 60 -6.73 -5.21 21.96
C TYR A 60 -6.03 -6.28 21.12
N ARG A 61 -6.77 -7.34 20.82
CA ARG A 61 -6.31 -8.45 19.99
C ARG A 61 -7.05 -8.44 18.67
N VAL A 62 -6.30 -8.68 17.60
CA VAL A 62 -6.81 -8.86 16.26
C VAL A 62 -6.60 -10.30 15.83
N THR A 63 -7.64 -10.95 15.29
CA THR A 63 -7.62 -12.34 14.83
C THR A 63 -8.03 -12.41 13.36
N THR A 64 -7.19 -13.01 12.53
CA THR A 64 -7.52 -13.26 11.11
C THR A 64 -8.63 -14.29 11.02
N THR A 65 -9.70 -13.99 10.30
CA THR A 65 -10.80 -14.93 10.12
C THR A 65 -10.66 -15.74 8.82
N ASN A 66 -11.59 -16.65 8.54
CA ASN A 66 -11.75 -17.28 7.22
C ASN A 66 -12.77 -16.53 6.33
N ARG A 67 -13.15 -15.30 6.71
CA ARG A 67 -14.16 -14.52 6.01
C ARG A 67 -13.50 -13.43 5.19
N ASP A 68 -14.00 -13.25 3.98
CA ASP A 68 -13.63 -12.15 3.11
C ASP A 68 -14.84 -11.24 2.89
N THR A 69 -14.58 -9.97 2.59
CA THR A 69 -15.57 -8.98 2.15
C THR A 69 -15.10 -8.30 0.87
N VAL A 70 -16.00 -7.64 0.16
CA VAL A 70 -15.67 -6.90 -1.07
C VAL A 70 -16.04 -5.44 -0.88
N ALA A 71 -15.09 -4.55 -1.12
CA ALA A 71 -15.32 -3.11 -1.19
C ALA A 71 -14.75 -2.58 -2.51
N GLY A 72 -15.63 -2.00 -3.34
CA GLY A 72 -15.28 -1.63 -4.72
C GLY A 72 -14.88 -2.86 -5.54
N SER A 73 -13.68 -2.84 -6.12
CA SER A 73 -13.13 -3.95 -6.92
C SER A 73 -12.16 -4.85 -6.16
N ARG A 74 -12.03 -4.68 -4.83
CA ARG A 74 -11.04 -5.39 -4.01
C ARG A 74 -11.71 -6.29 -2.97
N THR A 75 -11.16 -7.48 -2.81
CA THR A 75 -11.53 -8.43 -1.76
C THR A 75 -10.62 -8.26 -0.56
N TYR A 76 -11.17 -8.04 0.62
CA TYR A 76 -10.46 -7.85 1.87
C TYR A 76 -10.70 -9.03 2.80
N ARG A 77 -9.63 -9.55 3.40
CA ARG A 77 -9.72 -10.49 4.51
C ARG A 77 -10.24 -9.74 5.75
N VAL A 78 -11.23 -10.32 6.41
CA VAL A 78 -11.81 -9.78 7.64
C VAL A 78 -10.99 -10.25 8.83
N PHE A 79 -10.65 -9.30 9.70
CA PHE A 79 -9.96 -9.52 10.96
C PHE A 79 -10.88 -9.06 12.10
N GLU A 80 -11.15 -9.95 13.04
CA GLU A 80 -11.94 -9.64 14.23
C GLU A 80 -11.07 -8.95 15.26
N SER A 81 -11.56 -7.82 15.81
CA SER A 81 -10.87 -7.03 16.82
C SER A 81 -11.64 -7.08 18.13
N THR A 82 -10.94 -7.26 19.26
CA THR A 82 -11.57 -7.08 20.58
C THR A 82 -11.68 -5.61 20.99
N GLY A 83 -11.00 -4.70 20.27
CA GLY A 83 -10.94 -3.27 20.56
C GLY A 83 -11.94 -2.44 19.76
N GLY A 84 -13.01 -3.05 19.26
CA GLY A 84 -14.07 -2.40 18.48
C GLY A 84 -14.37 -3.10 17.16
N THR A 85 -14.52 -2.31 16.10
CA THR A 85 -14.91 -2.80 14.78
C THR A 85 -13.87 -3.72 14.16
N ASN A 86 -14.33 -4.58 13.24
CA ASN A 86 -13.46 -5.43 12.45
C ASN A 86 -12.48 -4.60 11.61
N GLN A 87 -11.33 -5.18 11.33
CA GLN A 87 -10.35 -4.60 10.41
C GLN A 87 -10.37 -5.38 9.10
N TYR A 88 -10.04 -4.71 8.00
CA TYR A 88 -10.15 -5.28 6.66
C TYR A 88 -8.86 -5.03 5.90
N TYR A 89 -8.15 -6.10 5.55
CA TYR A 89 -6.87 -6.00 4.87
C TYR A 89 -6.88 -6.77 3.54
N ASN A 90 -6.25 -6.18 2.54
CA ASN A 90 -5.94 -6.85 1.28
C ASN A 90 -4.44 -6.70 1.01
N GLN A 91 -3.83 -7.76 0.49
CA GLN A 91 -2.48 -7.70 -0.05
C GLN A 91 -2.53 -8.11 -1.52
N SER A 92 -1.95 -7.30 -2.39
CA SER A 92 -1.84 -7.56 -3.82
C SER A 92 -0.38 -7.39 -4.23
N GLY A 93 0.38 -8.49 -4.21
CA GLY A 93 1.83 -8.46 -4.40
C GLY A 93 2.51 -7.69 -3.27
N ALA A 94 3.15 -6.57 -3.62
CA ALA A 94 3.83 -5.65 -2.72
C ALA A 94 2.90 -4.70 -1.96
N ASP A 95 1.69 -4.51 -2.49
CA ASP A 95 0.80 -3.46 -2.02
C ASP A 95 -0.11 -3.97 -0.92
N TYR A 96 -0.27 -3.16 0.13
CA TYR A 96 -1.18 -3.41 1.24
C TYR A 96 -2.26 -2.36 1.26
N TYR A 97 -3.50 -2.81 1.40
CA TYR A 97 -4.68 -1.96 1.43
C TYR A 97 -5.47 -2.22 2.70
N THR A 98 -5.98 -1.15 3.30
CA THR A 98 -6.96 -1.21 4.38
C THR A 98 -8.29 -0.66 3.91
N PHE A 99 -9.37 -1.18 4.47
CA PHE A 99 -10.70 -0.60 4.35
C PHE A 99 -11.19 -0.29 5.76
N ALA A 100 -11.66 0.94 5.97
CA ALA A 100 -12.30 1.39 7.20
C ALA A 100 -13.78 1.61 6.87
N ASP A 101 -14.65 1.04 7.70
CA ASP A 101 -16.10 1.26 7.62
C ASP A 101 -16.57 2.47 8.42
#